data_AF-M7MT13-F1
#
_entry.id   AF-M7MT13-F1
#
_cell.length_a   1.000
_cell.length_b   1.000
_cell.length_c   1.000
_cell.angle_alpha   90.00
_cell.angle_beta   90.00
_cell.angle_gamma   90.00
#
_symmetry.space_group_name_H-M   'P 1'
#
loop_
_entity.id
_entity.type
_entity.pdbx_description
1 polymer ?
#
loop_
_entity_poly.entity_id
_entity_poly.type
_entity_poly.pdbx_seq_one_letter_code
_entity_poly.pdbx_strand_id
1 'polypeptide(L)' 'MVNISERPAEVEDRAIPGHWEEDLAVGAHSGSAIVTLVERKTRNVMLVHLDGDHTAETVRDALIKTMGSLPAQLRGSLT' A
#
# COMPACT_ATOMS: atom_id res chain seq x y z
N MET A 1 7.30 11.13 9.11
CA MET A 1 8.07 9.97 8.64
C MET A 1 8.95 9.55 9.80
N VAL A 2 8.78 8.32 10.33
CA VAL A 2 9.63 7.80 11.43
C VAL A 2 10.83 7.09 10.81
N ASN A 3 12.00 7.13 11.45
CA ASN A 3 13.18 6.43 10.93
C ASN A 3 12.91 4.91 10.88
N ILE A 4 13.48 4.18 9.92
CA ILE A 4 13.25 2.72 9.82
C ILE A 4 13.66 2.02 11.13
N SER A 5 14.73 2.49 11.77
CA SER A 5 15.22 1.99 13.07
C SER A 5 14.29 2.29 14.25
N GLU A 6 13.35 3.21 14.10
CA GLU A 6 12.41 3.64 15.13
C GLU A 6 11.01 3.02 14.93
N ARG A 7 10.84 2.15 13.92
CA ARG A 7 9.58 1.45 13.70
C ARG A 7 9.32 0.47 14.86
N PRO A 8 8.09 0.45 15.42
CA PRO A 8 7.72 -0.53 16.44
C PRO A 8 7.97 -1.97 15.95
N ALA A 9 8.45 -2.84 16.85
CA ALA A 9 8.81 -4.23 16.51
C ALA A 9 7.62 -5.04 15.92
N GLU A 10 6.40 -4.68 16.27
CA GLU A 10 5.16 -5.26 15.72
C GLU A 10 5.04 -5.13 14.19
N VAL A 11 5.64 -4.10 13.59
CA VAL A 11 5.65 -3.88 12.12
C VAL A 11 6.55 -4.89 11.41
N GLU A 12 7.63 -5.30 12.07
CA GLU A 12 8.62 -6.25 11.53
C GLU A 12 8.20 -7.71 11.78
N ASP A 13 7.54 -7.98 12.93
CA ASP A 13 7.08 -9.33 13.28
C ASP A 13 5.87 -9.78 12.46
N ARG A 14 5.21 -8.87 11.72
CA ARG A 14 4.02 -9.14 10.89
C ARG A 14 2.90 -9.85 11.68
N ALA A 15 2.91 -9.67 12.99
CA ALA A 15 2.09 -10.43 13.93
C ALA A 15 0.69 -9.84 14.10
N ILE A 16 0.41 -8.67 13.54
CA ILE A 16 -0.86 -7.96 13.66
C ILE A 16 -1.41 -7.60 12.27
N PRO A 17 -2.71 -7.84 11.98
CA PRO A 17 -3.31 -7.40 10.72
C PRO A 17 -3.37 -5.88 10.63
N GLY A 18 -3.23 -5.34 9.42
CA GLY A 18 -3.38 -3.91 9.15
C GLY A 18 -2.09 -3.18 8.83
N HIS A 19 -0.97 -3.92 8.69
CA HIS A 19 0.28 -3.40 8.14
C HIS A 19 0.40 -3.85 6.68
N TRP A 20 0.73 -2.93 5.80
CA TRP A 20 0.67 -3.13 4.35
C TRP A 20 2.01 -2.81 3.70
N GLU A 21 2.34 -3.58 2.67
CA GLU A 21 3.38 -3.25 1.70
C GLU A 21 2.71 -2.72 0.43
N GLU A 22 3.27 -1.67 -0.15
CA GLU A 22 2.90 -1.22 -1.49
C GLU A 22 3.97 -1.57 -2.53
N ASP A 23 3.52 -1.83 -3.75
CA ASP A 23 4.39 -1.86 -4.91
C ASP A 23 3.65 -1.27 -6.12
N LEU A 24 4.40 -0.62 -7.02
CA LEU A 24 3.88 -0.04 -8.25
C LEU A 24 4.40 -0.84 -9.45
N ALA A 25 3.49 -1.58 -10.09
CA ALA A 25 3.78 -2.27 -11.34
C ALA A 25 3.39 -1.37 -12.52
N VAL A 26 4.36 -1.05 -13.38
CA VAL A 26 4.14 -0.29 -14.62
C VAL A 26 4.20 -1.24 -15.82
N GLY A 27 3.17 -1.19 -16.66
CA GLY A 27 3.04 -2.01 -17.86
C GLY A 27 3.94 -1.53 -19.01
N ALA A 28 3.91 -2.28 -20.12
CA ALA A 28 4.71 -1.96 -21.30
C ALA A 28 4.47 -0.54 -21.82
N HIS A 29 5.55 0.11 -22.26
CA HIS A 29 5.54 1.49 -22.75
C HIS A 29 4.97 2.53 -21.77
N SER A 30 4.93 2.21 -20.47
CA SER A 30 4.32 3.04 -19.43
C SER A 30 2.84 3.38 -19.68
N GLY A 31 2.15 2.57 -20.50
CA GLY A 31 0.76 2.83 -20.90
C GLY A 31 -0.30 2.38 -19.89
N SER A 32 0.11 1.67 -18.83
CA SER A 32 -0.78 1.24 -17.74
C SER A 32 0.03 1.10 -16.45
N ALA A 33 -0.65 1.23 -15.31
CA ALA A 33 -0.05 0.94 -14.02
C ALA A 33 -1.07 0.32 -13.06
N ILE A 34 -0.56 -0.47 -12.11
CA ILE A 34 -1.33 -1.03 -11.01
C ILE A 34 -0.52 -0.84 -9.73
N VAL A 35 -1.18 -0.31 -8.70
CA VAL A 35 -0.66 -0.36 -7.33
C VAL A 35 -1.13 -1.65 -6.69
N THR A 36 -0.21 -2.37 -6.08
CA THR A 36 -0.49 -3.55 -5.28
C THR A 36 -0.37 -3.19 -3.81
N LEU A 37 -1.36 -3.58 -3.02
CA LEU A 37 -1.37 -3.43 -1.57
C LEU A 37 -1.47 -4.82 -0.96
N VAL A 38 -0.45 -5.22 -0.21
CA VAL A 38 -0.38 -6.55 0.41
C VAL A 38 -0.37 -6.43 1.93
N GLU A 39 -1.37 -7.01 2.58
CA GLU A 39 -1.44 -7.04 4.04
C GLU A 39 -0.46 -8.08 4.58
N ARG A 40 0.50 -7.65 5.42
CA ARG A 40 1.69 -8.44 5.78
C ARG A 40 1.37 -9.72 6.57
N LYS A 41 0.27 -9.79 7.31
CA LYS A 41 -0.09 -10.97 8.12
C LYS A 41 -0.92 -11.99 7.34
N THR A 42 -2.00 -11.55 6.73
CA THR A 42 -3.02 -12.37 6.06
C THR A 42 -2.70 -12.61 4.59
N ARG A 43 -1.80 -11.82 4.00
CA ARG A 43 -1.51 -11.78 2.57
C ARG A 43 -2.74 -11.45 1.71
N ASN A 44 -3.71 -10.72 2.28
CA ASN A 44 -4.77 -10.15 1.49
C ASN A 44 -4.17 -9.13 0.51
N VAL A 45 -4.60 -9.19 -0.75
CA VAL A 45 -4.10 -8.34 -1.83
C VAL A 45 -5.22 -7.48 -2.36
N MET A 46 -4.98 -6.17 -2.43
CA MET A 46 -5.82 -5.23 -3.15
C MET A 46 -5.05 -4.70 -4.36
N LEU A 47 -5.69 -4.69 -5.51
CA LEU A 47 -5.13 -4.17 -6.76
C LEU A 47 -5.88 -2.89 -7.13
N VAL A 48 -5.13 -1.83 -7.39
CA VAL A 48 -5.68 -0.53 -7.78
C VAL A 48 -5.15 -0.18 -9.16
N HIS A 49 -6.04 -0.22 -10.16
CA HIS A 49 -5.69 0.22 -11.50
C HIS A 49 -5.56 1.74 -11.55
N LEU A 50 -4.50 2.23 -12.19
CA LEU A 50 -4.31 3.65 -12.46
C LEU A 50 -4.51 3.91 -13.95
N ASP A 51 -5.52 4.71 -14.27
CA ASP A 51 -5.90 5.04 -15.64
C ASP A 51 -4.97 6.13 -16.20
N GLY A 52 -4.02 5.73 -17.05
CA GLY A 52 -3.23 6.65 -17.90
C GLY A 52 -2.21 7.54 -17.19
N ASP A 53 -2.26 7.69 -15.87
CA ASP A 53 -1.30 8.43 -15.05
C ASP A 53 -0.83 7.59 -13.85
N HIS A 54 0.45 7.70 -13.51
CA HIS A 54 1.08 7.05 -12.37
C HIS A 54 2.10 7.98 -11.69
N THR A 55 1.85 9.29 -11.75
CA THR A 55 2.55 10.27 -10.91
C THR A 55 2.40 9.94 -9.42
N ALA A 56 3.33 10.43 -8.61
CA ALA A 56 3.28 10.26 -7.16
C ALA A 56 1.97 10.76 -6.54
N GLU A 57 1.39 11.84 -7.09
CA GLU A 57 0.11 12.39 -6.65
C GLU A 57 -1.06 11.44 -6.94
N THR A 58 -1.13 10.92 -8.17
CA THR A 58 -2.15 9.94 -8.56
C THR A 58 -2.05 8.64 -7.76
N VAL A 59 -0.84 8.14 -7.55
CA VAL A 59 -0.58 6.97 -6.69
C VAL A 59 -1.06 7.25 -5.26
N ARG A 60 -0.64 8.38 -4.67
CA ARG A 60 -1.05 8.78 -3.31
C ARG A 60 -2.57 8.86 -3.17
N ASP A 61 -3.25 9.51 -4.11
CA ASP A 61 -4.69 9.74 -4.01
C ASP A 61 -5.46 8.41 -4.17
N ALA A 62 -4.99 7.53 -5.05
CA ALA A 62 -5.51 6.17 -5.20
C ALA A 62 -5.33 5.34 -3.92
N LEU A 63 -4.17 5.43 -3.28
CA LEU A 63 -3.88 4.78 -1.99
C LEU A 63 -4.77 5.30 -0.87
N ILE A 64 -4.91 6.63 -0.72
CA ILE A 64 -5.78 7.25 0.29
C ILE A 64 -7.22 6.78 0.12
N LYS A 65 -7.74 6.79 -1.12
CA LYS A 65 -9.10 6.33 -1.42
C LYS A 65 -9.28 4.85 -1.07
N THR A 66 -8.31 4.01 -1.45
CA THR A 66 -8.38 2.56 -1.23
C THR A 66 -8.28 2.23 0.25
N MET A 67 -7.28 2.76 0.96
CA MET A 67 -7.09 2.57 2.39
C MET A 67 -8.29 3.12 3.17
N GLY A 68 -8.87 4.25 2.74
CA GLY A 68 -10.05 4.84 3.36
C GLY A 68 -11.30 3.95 3.34
N SER A 69 -11.37 2.94 2.45
CA SER A 69 -12.44 1.94 2.43
C SER A 69 -12.32 0.88 3.53
N LEU A 70 -11.15 0.78 4.17
CA LEU A 70 -10.87 -0.22 5.19
C LEU A 70 -11.34 0.23 6.58
N PRO A 71 -11.79 -0.71 7.43
CA PRO A 71 -11.97 -0.47 8.86
C PRO A 71 -10.72 0.17 9.48
N ALA A 72 -10.91 1.05 10.47
CA ALA A 72 -9.81 1.78 11.10
C ALA A 72 -8.71 0.86 11.65
N GLN A 73 -9.08 -0.32 12.14
CA GLN A 73 -8.17 -1.32 12.69
C GLN A 73 -7.24 -1.92 11.63
N LEU A 74 -7.60 -1.87 10.34
CA LEU A 74 -6.79 -2.36 9.23
C LEU A 74 -5.95 -1.25 8.57
N ARG A 75 -6.04 -0.01 9.06
CA ARG A 75 -5.29 1.14 8.53
C ARG A 75 -4.07 1.46 9.40
N GLY A 76 -3.24 0.46 9.66
CA GLY A 76 -1.97 0.61 10.38
C GLY A 76 -0.90 1.27 9.50
N SER A 77 0.29 0.68 9.43
CA SER A 77 1.38 1.24 8.61
C SER A 77 1.30 0.81 7.15
N LEU A 78 1.75 1.67 6.25
CA LEU A 78 2.07 1.36 4.87
C LEU A 78 3.59 1.57 4.70
N THR A 79 4.30 0.57 4.20
CA THR A 79 5.77 0.56 4.11
C THR A 79 6.29 0.24 2.74
#